data_AF-A0A2S8PCY9-F1
#
_entry.id   AF-A0A2S8PCY9-F1
#
_cell.length_a   1.000
_cell.length_b   1.000
_cell.length_c   1.000
_cell.angle_alpha   90.00
_cell.angle_beta   90.00
_cell.angle_gamma   90.00
#
_symmetry.space_group_name_H-M   'P 1'
#
loop_
_entity.id
_entity.type
_entity.pdbx_description
1 polymer ?
#
loop_
_entity_poly.entity_id
_entity_poly.type
_entity_poly.pdbx_seq_one_letter_code
_entity_poly.pdbx_strand_id
1 'polypeptide(L)'
;MRLNAAGRLQVSGYGIFKGDRLKLTLNPEEMFYYKLLQGYSMRGEIPFTLKKHGQEGTALFSVSYGRESKHVVMRTDGLHIQVQLAISGMVKEYPRWMDLRKDSNDREVDRQLEKQIREHLMSLLAKLRDSGVDPLGVGDLVRAYSRDWDEKEFYERIYPKTAFDFAINLQLTKSGIGE
;
A
#
# COMPACT_ATOMS: atom_id res chain seq x y z
N MET A 1 -1.52 -9.48 -19.15
CA MET A 1 -1.69 -8.32 -20.04
C MET A 1 -3.10 -8.35 -20.61
N ARG A 2 -3.67 -7.21 -20.94
CA ARG A 2 -4.98 -7.07 -21.60
C ARG A 2 -4.94 -5.98 -22.66
N LEU A 3 -5.91 -5.93 -23.57
CA LEU A 3 -6.10 -4.79 -24.46
C LEU A 3 -6.99 -3.74 -23.77
N ASN A 4 -6.64 -2.46 -23.89
CA ASN A 4 -7.51 -1.35 -23.46
C ASN A 4 -8.55 -1.01 -24.54
N ALA A 5 -9.43 -0.03 -24.27
CA ALA A 5 -10.49 0.39 -25.20
C ALA A 5 -9.95 0.88 -26.57
N ALA A 6 -8.69 1.29 -26.65
CA ALA A 6 -8.02 1.70 -27.88
C ALA A 6 -7.26 0.55 -28.57
N GLY A 7 -7.46 -0.71 -28.14
CA GLY A 7 -6.79 -1.88 -28.70
C GLY A 7 -5.29 -1.97 -28.38
N ARG A 8 -4.80 -1.22 -27.38
CA ARG A 8 -3.38 -1.23 -26.99
C ARG A 8 -3.15 -2.19 -25.83
N LEU A 9 -2.02 -2.88 -25.85
CA LEU A 9 -1.58 -3.74 -24.75
C LEU A 9 -1.34 -2.91 -23.48
N GLN A 10 -1.89 -3.40 -22.37
CA GLN A 10 -1.76 -2.83 -21.05
C GLN A 10 -1.42 -3.92 -20.03
N VAL A 11 -0.58 -3.59 -19.06
CA VAL A 11 -0.38 -4.41 -17.86
C VAL A 11 -1.71 -4.53 -17.11
N SER A 12 -2.13 -5.76 -16.86
CA SER A 12 -3.43 -6.06 -16.23
C SER A 12 -3.33 -6.31 -14.73
N GLY A 13 -2.11 -6.40 -14.19
CA GLY A 13 -1.85 -6.82 -12.82
C GLY A 13 -0.61 -7.71 -12.69
N TYR A 14 -0.36 -8.19 -11.47
CA TYR A 14 0.68 -9.18 -11.16
C TYR A 14 0.08 -10.57 -10.95
N GLY A 15 0.76 -11.61 -11.42
CA GLY A 15 0.48 -12.99 -11.04
C GLY A 15 1.39 -13.39 -9.88
N ILE A 16 0.81 -13.86 -8.77
CA ILE A 16 1.56 -14.34 -7.62
C ILE A 16 1.56 -15.87 -7.65
N PHE A 17 2.76 -16.44 -7.75
CA PHE A 17 2.98 -17.88 -7.84
C PHE A 17 3.41 -18.44 -6.49
N LYS A 18 3.10 -19.72 -6.27
CA LYS A 18 3.68 -20.54 -5.21
C LYS A 18 4.18 -21.84 -5.83
N GLY A 19 5.51 -21.98 -5.90
CA GLY A 19 6.13 -22.99 -6.75
C GLY A 19 5.78 -22.72 -8.22
N ASP A 20 5.29 -23.75 -8.90
CA ASP A 20 4.91 -23.74 -10.31
C ASP A 20 3.46 -23.28 -10.57
N ARG A 21 2.68 -22.98 -9.52
CA ARG A 21 1.25 -22.67 -9.63
C ARG A 21 0.96 -21.20 -9.39
N LEU A 22 0.21 -20.60 -10.31
CA LEU A 22 -0.43 -19.30 -10.08
C LEU A 22 -1.48 -19.44 -8.97
N LYS A 23 -1.31 -18.68 -7.88
CA LYS A 23 -2.20 -18.73 -6.72
C LYS A 23 -3.24 -17.62 -6.72
N LEU A 24 -2.84 -16.42 -7.07
CA LEU A 24 -3.74 -15.27 -7.17
C LEU A 24 -3.18 -14.23 -8.11
N THR A 25 -4.04 -13.29 -8.49
CA THR A 25 -3.66 -12.10 -9.25
C THR A 25 -3.89 -10.86 -8.42
N LEU A 26 -2.96 -9.90 -8.54
CA LEU A 26 -3.14 -8.54 -8.05
C LEU A 26 -3.64 -7.68 -9.20
N ASN A 27 -4.75 -6.97 -9.02
CA ASN A 27 -5.25 -6.01 -10.00
C ASN A 27 -4.31 -4.78 -10.08
N PRO A 28 -4.52 -3.82 -11.01
CA PRO A 28 -3.61 -2.67 -11.15
C PRO A 28 -3.49 -1.78 -9.92
N GLU A 29 -4.53 -1.68 -9.11
CA GLU A 29 -4.53 -0.91 -7.85
C GLU A 29 -3.71 -1.63 -6.78
N GLU A 30 -3.99 -2.91 -6.55
CA GLU A 30 -3.24 -3.78 -5.64
C GLU A 30 -1.75 -3.87 -6.02
N MET A 31 -1.45 -3.87 -7.33
CA MET A 31 -0.10 -3.84 -7.88
C MET A 31 0.65 -2.58 -7.43
N PHE A 32 -0.02 -1.43 -7.37
CA PHE A 32 0.60 -0.19 -6.91
C PHE A 32 0.91 -0.26 -5.40
N TYR A 33 -0.03 -0.72 -4.58
CA TYR A 33 0.21 -0.90 -3.14
C TYR A 33 1.28 -1.95 -2.84
N TYR A 34 1.34 -3.03 -3.61
CA TYR A 34 2.41 -4.01 -3.54
C TYR A 34 3.78 -3.37 -3.85
N LYS A 35 3.84 -2.51 -4.87
CA LYS A 35 5.06 -1.77 -5.23
C LYS A 35 5.50 -0.82 -4.11
N LEU A 36 4.56 -0.18 -3.40
CA LEU A 36 4.89 0.62 -2.21
C LEU A 36 5.58 -0.24 -1.15
N LEU A 37 5.06 -1.45 -0.87
CA LEU A 37 5.62 -2.38 0.11
C LEU A 37 6.99 -2.93 -0.29
N GLN A 38 7.32 -2.96 -1.58
CA GLN A 38 8.65 -3.37 -2.05
C GLN A 38 9.71 -2.26 -1.91
N GLY A 39 9.30 -1.00 -1.72
CA GLY A 39 10.23 0.14 -1.62
C GLY A 39 10.91 0.54 -2.95
N TYR A 40 10.63 -0.14 -4.06
CA TYR A 40 11.23 0.16 -5.37
C TYR A 40 10.35 1.12 -6.20
N SER A 41 10.91 2.28 -6.57
CA SER A 41 10.32 3.24 -7.52
C SER A 41 8.82 3.52 -7.23
N MET A 42 8.50 4.05 -6.05
CA MET A 42 7.12 4.28 -5.57
C MET A 42 6.29 5.30 -6.39
N ARG A 43 6.77 5.71 -7.58
CA ARG A 43 6.08 6.63 -8.48
C ARG A 43 4.82 6.00 -9.08
N GLY A 44 3.76 6.79 -9.12
CA GLY A 44 2.47 6.49 -9.72
C GLY A 44 1.39 7.38 -9.14
N GLU A 45 0.14 7.07 -9.44
CA GLU A 45 -1.01 7.87 -9.03
C GLU A 45 -1.99 7.02 -8.24
N ILE A 46 -2.48 7.57 -7.13
CA ILE A 46 -3.48 6.97 -6.27
C ILE A 46 -4.75 7.82 -6.40
N PRO A 47 -5.79 7.36 -7.10
CA PRO A 47 -7.10 7.97 -6.98
C PRO A 47 -7.63 7.70 -5.56
N PHE A 48 -8.21 8.71 -4.93
CA PHE A 48 -8.80 8.55 -3.59
C PHE A 48 -10.06 9.37 -3.46
N THR A 49 -10.93 8.93 -2.57
CA THR A 49 -12.22 9.58 -2.33
C THR A 49 -12.09 10.58 -1.20
N LEU A 50 -12.67 11.76 -1.40
CA LEU A 50 -12.81 12.81 -0.42
C LEU A 50 -14.28 12.93 -0.02
N LYS A 51 -14.56 12.95 1.28
CA LYS A 51 -15.90 13.15 1.83
C LYS A 51 -15.90 14.30 2.84
N LYS A 52 -16.78 15.29 2.68
CA LYS A 52 -16.93 16.38 3.65
C LYS A 52 -18.34 16.96 3.61
N HIS A 53 -18.97 17.14 4.77
CA HIS A 53 -20.31 17.75 4.91
C HIS A 53 -21.37 17.18 3.93
N GLY A 54 -21.38 15.86 3.75
CA GLY A 54 -22.32 15.19 2.83
C GLY A 54 -21.94 15.29 1.34
N GLN A 55 -20.85 15.96 0.99
CA GLN A 55 -20.27 15.96 -0.34
C GLN A 55 -19.26 14.83 -0.49
N GLU A 56 -19.22 14.23 -1.67
CA GLU A 56 -18.26 13.19 -2.06
C GLU A 56 -17.66 13.55 -3.42
N GLY A 57 -16.37 13.30 -3.58
CA GLY A 57 -15.66 13.56 -4.83
C GLY A 57 -14.32 12.84 -4.87
N THR A 58 -13.72 12.79 -6.04
CA THR A 58 -12.42 12.12 -6.25
C THR A 58 -11.31 13.16 -6.29
N ALA A 59 -10.15 12.77 -5.78
CA ALA A 59 -8.89 13.47 -5.95
C ALA A 59 -7.80 12.49 -6.39
N LEU A 60 -6.69 13.02 -6.91
CA LEU A 60 -5.58 12.22 -7.40
C LEU A 60 -4.31 12.56 -6.62
N PHE A 61 -3.70 11.57 -5.99
CA PHE A 61 -2.40 11.74 -5.34
C PHE A 61 -1.29 11.17 -6.22
N SER A 62 -0.47 12.06 -6.78
CA SER A 62 0.68 11.73 -7.61
C SER A 62 1.92 11.55 -6.73
N VAL A 63 2.38 10.31 -6.56
CA VAL A 63 3.57 9.99 -5.76
C VAL A 63 4.84 10.30 -6.56
N SER A 64 5.71 11.13 -5.98
CA SER A 64 6.98 11.54 -6.60
C SER A 64 8.15 10.70 -6.11
N TYR A 65 8.16 10.42 -4.80
CA TYR A 65 9.20 9.67 -4.12
C TYR A 65 8.62 8.99 -2.89
N GLY A 66 9.25 7.90 -2.47
CA GLY A 66 8.97 7.35 -1.16
C GLY A 66 10.10 6.45 -0.67
N ARG A 67 10.02 6.10 0.61
CA ARG A 67 10.88 5.15 1.29
C ARG A 67 10.02 4.18 2.06
N GLU A 68 10.54 2.98 2.19
CA GLU A 68 9.95 1.91 2.96
C GLU A 68 11.00 1.32 3.89
N SER A 69 10.60 0.96 5.11
CA SER A 69 11.38 0.11 5.98
C SER A 69 10.48 -0.87 6.73
N LYS A 70 11.04 -2.05 6.99
CA LYS A 70 10.37 -3.19 7.60
C LYS A 70 11.19 -3.69 8.79
N HIS A 71 10.54 -3.87 9.93
CA HIS A 71 11.17 -4.38 11.14
C HIS A 71 10.34 -5.50 11.76
N VAL A 72 11.05 -6.52 12.26
CA VAL A 72 10.45 -7.64 12.96
C VAL A 72 10.37 -7.31 14.45
N VAL A 73 9.18 -7.44 15.03
CA VAL A 73 8.94 -7.22 16.46
C VAL A 73 8.18 -8.41 17.01
N MET A 74 8.74 -9.07 18.02
CA MET A 74 8.02 -10.08 18.80
C MET A 74 7.27 -9.40 19.94
N ARG A 75 5.96 -9.62 20.03
CA ARG A 75 5.10 -9.13 21.11
C ARG A 75 4.44 -10.30 21.84
N THR A 76 3.75 -10.01 22.94
CA THR A 76 3.02 -11.01 23.73
C THR A 76 1.91 -11.72 22.95
N ASP A 77 1.32 -11.04 21.96
CA ASP A 77 0.26 -11.53 21.08
C ASP A 77 0.79 -12.17 19.77
N GLY A 78 2.10 -12.13 19.53
CA GLY A 78 2.74 -12.86 18.44
C GLY A 78 3.74 -12.02 17.63
N LEU A 79 3.95 -12.45 16.39
CA LEU A 79 4.87 -11.82 15.46
C LEU A 79 4.22 -10.60 14.80
N HIS A 80 4.86 -9.44 14.91
CA HIS A 80 4.49 -8.21 14.22
C HIS A 80 5.56 -7.80 13.22
N ILE A 81 5.14 -7.47 12.01
CA ILE A 81 5.97 -6.77 11.03
C ILE A 81 5.57 -5.31 11.04
N GLN A 82 6.46 -4.46 11.56
CA GLN A 82 6.29 -3.02 11.51
C GLN A 82 6.75 -2.51 10.15
N VAL A 83 5.84 -1.89 9.41
CA VAL A 83 6.10 -1.28 8.11
C VAL A 83 6.01 0.23 8.25
N GLN A 84 7.10 0.93 7.93
CA GLN A 84 7.15 2.39 7.88
C GLN A 84 7.18 2.83 6.42
N LEU A 85 6.25 3.69 6.04
CA LEU A 85 6.16 4.27 4.71
C LEU A 85 6.26 5.79 4.81
N ALA A 86 7.29 6.36 4.20
CA ALA A 86 7.39 7.80 4.00
C ALA A 86 7.14 8.10 2.52
N ILE A 87 6.05 8.79 2.20
CA ILE A 87 5.60 9.00 0.82
C ILE A 87 5.46 10.50 0.56
N SER A 88 6.16 11.01 -0.45
CA SER A 88 6.09 12.41 -0.86
C SER A 88 5.45 12.51 -2.24
N GLY A 89 4.52 13.45 -2.41
CA GLY A 89 3.81 13.61 -3.67
C GLY A 89 2.98 14.88 -3.74
N MET A 90 2.11 14.93 -4.74
CA MET A 90 1.23 16.07 -5.00
C MET A 90 -0.23 15.65 -5.08
N VAL A 91 -1.10 16.35 -4.37
CA VAL A 91 -2.56 16.23 -4.57
C VAL A 91 -2.96 17.08 -5.78
N LYS A 92 -3.67 16.47 -6.72
CA LYS A 92 -4.17 17.01 -7.99
C LYS A 92 -5.65 16.70 -8.14
N GLU A 93 -6.31 17.38 -9.07
CA GLU A 93 -7.67 17.05 -9.54
C GLU A 93 -8.72 16.89 -8.42
N TYR A 94 -8.57 17.65 -7.33
CA TYR A 94 -9.49 17.59 -6.19
C TYR A 94 -10.72 18.49 -6.41
N PRO A 95 -11.86 18.19 -5.78
CA PRO A 95 -13.08 18.95 -5.97
C PRO A 95 -12.96 20.40 -5.46
N ARG A 96 -13.57 21.36 -6.16
CA ARG A 96 -13.49 22.81 -5.79
C ARG A 96 -13.98 23.13 -4.37
N TRP A 97 -14.93 22.34 -3.86
CA TRP A 97 -15.43 22.50 -2.48
C TRP A 97 -14.40 22.10 -1.42
N MET A 98 -13.34 21.38 -1.81
CA MET A 98 -12.18 21.07 -0.98
C MET A 98 -11.04 22.08 -1.22
N ASP A 99 -11.25 23.33 -0.79
CA ASP A 99 -10.22 24.38 -0.88
C ASP A 99 -9.03 24.09 0.06
N LEU A 100 -7.92 23.57 -0.48
CA LEU A 100 -6.72 23.19 0.27
C LEU A 100 -5.89 24.36 0.81
N ARG A 101 -6.29 25.62 0.54
CA ARG A 101 -5.71 26.80 1.22
C ARG A 101 -6.20 26.91 2.66
N LYS A 102 -7.30 26.25 3.00
CA LYS A 102 -7.82 26.18 4.37
C LYS A 102 -7.16 25.02 5.10
N ASP A 103 -6.45 25.31 6.19
CA ASP A 103 -5.75 24.31 7.03
C ASP A 103 -6.67 23.15 7.47
N SER A 104 -7.96 23.42 7.73
CA SER A 104 -8.92 22.37 8.08
C SER A 104 -9.26 21.42 6.92
N ASN A 105 -9.31 21.92 5.69
CA ASN A 105 -9.49 21.07 4.50
C ASN A 105 -8.23 20.26 4.21
N ASP A 106 -7.08 20.90 4.39
CA ASP A 106 -5.79 20.29 4.15
C ASP A 106 -5.57 19.06 5.04
N ARG A 107 -5.74 19.22 6.35
CA ARG A 107 -5.64 18.12 7.32
C ARG A 107 -6.66 17.02 7.05
N GLU A 108 -7.83 17.38 6.54
CA GLU A 108 -8.88 16.41 6.19
C GLU A 108 -8.47 15.56 4.98
N VAL A 109 -7.83 16.16 3.97
CA VAL A 109 -7.26 15.44 2.83
C VAL A 109 -6.14 14.50 3.28
N ASP A 110 -5.19 14.99 4.09
CA ASP A 110 -4.10 14.17 4.64
C ASP A 110 -4.66 12.93 5.34
N ARG A 111 -5.62 13.13 6.25
CA ARG A 111 -6.23 12.06 7.04
C ARG A 111 -6.97 11.05 6.16
N GLN A 112 -7.77 11.50 5.20
CA GLN A 112 -8.54 10.60 4.34
C GLN A 112 -7.66 9.81 3.37
N LEU A 113 -6.60 10.44 2.86
CA LEU A 113 -5.62 9.76 2.01
C LEU A 113 -4.83 8.72 2.81
N GLU A 114 -4.30 9.09 3.98
CA GLU A 114 -3.55 8.16 4.85
C GLU A 114 -4.41 6.96 5.25
N LYS A 115 -5.68 7.21 5.62
CA LYS A 115 -6.65 6.17 5.96
C LYS A 115 -6.85 5.19 4.81
N GLN A 116 -7.14 5.68 3.60
CA GLN A 116 -7.37 4.83 2.43
C GLN A 116 -6.10 4.02 2.10
N ILE A 117 -4.92 4.66 2.07
CA ILE A 117 -3.65 3.93 1.85
C ILE A 117 -3.47 2.81 2.88
N ARG A 118 -3.72 3.09 4.18
CA ARG A 118 -3.65 2.08 5.25
C ARG A 118 -4.61 0.92 4.98
N GLU A 119 -5.87 1.20 4.66
CA GLU A 119 -6.89 0.18 4.41
C GLU A 119 -6.53 -0.72 3.23
N HIS A 120 -6.05 -0.14 2.12
CA HIS A 120 -5.61 -0.91 0.95
C HIS A 120 -4.38 -1.79 1.25
N LEU A 121 -3.40 -1.27 1.99
CA LEU A 121 -2.21 -2.04 2.38
C LEU A 121 -2.57 -3.20 3.31
N MET A 122 -3.42 -2.96 4.31
CA MET A 122 -3.91 -4.01 5.21
C MET A 122 -4.68 -5.10 4.46
N SER A 123 -5.58 -4.69 3.54
CA SER A 123 -6.36 -5.62 2.72
C SER A 123 -5.45 -6.47 1.82
N LEU A 124 -4.46 -5.86 1.16
CA LEU A 124 -3.50 -6.56 0.32
C LEU A 124 -2.69 -7.59 1.13
N LEU A 125 -2.15 -7.21 2.29
CA LEU A 125 -1.36 -8.12 3.11
C LEU A 125 -2.18 -9.26 3.67
N ALA A 126 -3.41 -9.01 4.11
CA ALA A 126 -4.35 -10.05 4.51
C ALA A 126 -4.62 -11.02 3.35
N LYS A 127 -4.91 -10.50 2.14
CA LYS A 127 -5.12 -11.31 0.94
C LYS A 127 -3.93 -12.23 0.64
N LEU A 128 -2.69 -11.71 0.71
CA LEU A 128 -1.47 -12.49 0.48
C LEU A 128 -1.30 -13.58 1.54
N ARG A 129 -1.39 -13.19 2.83
CA ARG A 129 -1.25 -14.10 3.98
C ARG A 129 -2.28 -15.23 3.94
N ASP A 130 -3.55 -14.88 3.77
CA ASP A 130 -4.67 -15.83 3.82
C ASP A 130 -4.67 -16.75 2.59
N SER A 131 -4.04 -16.32 1.49
CA SER A 131 -3.77 -17.18 0.32
C SER A 131 -2.53 -18.08 0.48
N GLY A 132 -1.83 -17.97 1.62
CA GLY A 132 -0.64 -18.76 1.94
C GLY A 132 0.56 -18.47 1.05
N VAL A 133 0.67 -17.25 0.53
CA VAL A 133 1.79 -16.79 -0.30
C VAL A 133 2.52 -15.65 0.36
N ASP A 134 3.83 -15.58 0.18
CA ASP A 134 4.67 -14.51 0.73
C ASP A 134 5.55 -13.87 -0.35
N PRO A 135 4.95 -13.12 -1.29
CA PRO A 135 5.71 -12.45 -2.35
C PRO A 135 6.50 -11.23 -1.85
N LEU A 136 6.45 -10.89 -0.56
CA LEU A 136 7.20 -9.79 0.04
C LEU A 136 8.42 -10.28 0.83
N GLY A 137 8.62 -11.59 0.97
CA GLY A 137 9.74 -12.18 1.68
C GLY A 137 9.70 -11.92 3.18
N VAL A 138 8.52 -11.93 3.80
CA VAL A 138 8.38 -11.85 5.27
C VAL A 138 9.12 -13.00 5.95
N GLY A 139 9.10 -14.21 5.40
CA GLY A 139 9.87 -15.34 5.92
C GLY A 139 11.37 -15.06 5.93
N ASP A 140 11.91 -14.52 4.83
CA ASP A 140 13.33 -14.12 4.75
C ASP A 140 13.66 -12.98 5.71
N LEU A 141 12.77 -12.01 5.84
CA LEU A 141 12.91 -10.93 6.80
C LEU A 141 13.02 -11.50 8.23
N VAL A 142 12.12 -12.42 8.62
CA VAL A 142 12.15 -13.04 9.96
C VAL A 142 13.38 -13.92 10.16
N ARG A 143 13.77 -14.69 9.13
CA ARG A 143 14.96 -15.53 9.14
C ARG A 143 16.23 -14.72 9.42
N ALA A 144 16.34 -13.50 8.91
CA ALA A 144 17.47 -12.62 9.19
C ALA A 144 17.62 -12.23 10.68
N TYR A 145 16.53 -12.32 11.46
CA TYR A 145 16.52 -11.98 12.90
C TYR A 145 16.41 -13.21 13.82
N SER A 146 16.33 -14.44 13.28
CA SER A 146 16.19 -15.67 14.05
C SER A 146 17.28 -16.69 13.72
N ARG A 147 17.99 -17.19 14.74
CA ARG A 147 19.04 -18.21 14.58
C ARG A 147 18.47 -19.61 14.31
N ASP A 148 17.30 -19.92 14.86
CA ASP A 148 16.68 -21.25 14.82
C ASP A 148 15.45 -21.25 13.89
N TRP A 149 15.54 -20.54 12.76
CA TRP A 149 14.41 -20.42 11.83
C TRP A 149 14.17 -21.74 11.08
N ASP A 150 12.95 -22.28 11.20
CA ASP A 150 12.45 -23.39 10.40
C ASP A 150 11.38 -22.89 9.42
N GLU A 151 11.60 -23.15 8.13
CA GLU A 151 10.72 -22.66 7.05
C GLU A 151 9.31 -23.22 7.16
N LYS A 152 9.21 -24.52 7.45
CA LYS A 152 7.94 -25.24 7.47
C LYS A 152 7.10 -24.76 8.65
N GLU A 153 7.68 -24.73 9.84
CA GLU A 153 7.03 -24.20 11.04
C GLU A 153 6.59 -22.75 10.84
N PHE A 154 7.46 -21.91 10.27
CA PHE A 154 7.14 -20.52 10.03
C PHE A 154 5.89 -20.37 9.15
N TYR A 155 5.88 -20.96 7.95
CA TYR A 155 4.77 -20.79 7.03
C TYR A 155 3.50 -21.53 7.43
N GLU A 156 3.60 -22.65 8.18
CA GLU A 156 2.42 -23.40 8.64
C GLU A 156 1.78 -22.80 9.90
N ARG A 157 2.56 -22.19 10.80
CA ARG A 157 2.08 -21.80 12.14
C ARG A 157 2.20 -20.32 12.48
N ILE A 158 3.26 -19.66 12.01
CA ILE A 158 3.61 -18.29 12.41
C ILE A 158 3.08 -17.28 11.38
N TYR A 159 3.39 -17.46 10.10
CA TYR A 159 2.97 -16.56 9.01
C TYR A 159 1.45 -16.32 8.96
N PRO A 160 0.58 -17.35 9.09
CA PRO A 160 -0.87 -17.16 9.06
C PRO A 160 -1.42 -16.28 10.20
N LYS A 161 -0.66 -16.12 11.28
CA LYS A 161 -1.03 -15.33 12.47
C LYS A 161 -0.25 -14.02 12.56
N THR A 162 0.66 -13.76 11.63
CA THR A 162 1.50 -12.56 11.64
C THR A 162 0.66 -11.31 11.46
N ALA A 163 0.89 -10.33 12.33
CA ALA A 163 0.27 -9.02 12.27
C ALA A 163 1.17 -8.03 11.51
N PHE A 164 0.54 -7.06 10.87
CA PHE A 164 1.23 -5.98 10.15
C PHE A 164 0.81 -4.64 10.72
N ASP A 165 1.78 -3.88 11.22
CA ASP A 165 1.55 -2.56 11.80
C ASP A 165 2.09 -1.49 10.87
N PHE A 166 1.27 -0.48 10.54
CA PHE A 166 1.63 0.55 9.57
C PHE A 166 1.82 1.92 10.23
N ALA A 167 3.01 2.48 10.03
CA ALA A 167 3.27 3.90 10.24
C ALA A 167 3.42 4.58 8.86
N ILE A 168 2.47 5.43 8.49
CA ILE A 168 2.46 6.11 7.19
C ILE A 168 2.70 7.60 7.45
N ASN A 169 3.73 8.15 6.81
CA ASN A 169 4.06 9.56 6.84
C ASN A 169 3.91 10.13 5.42
N LEU A 170 2.93 11.00 5.24
CA LEU A 170 2.65 11.64 3.96
C LEU A 170 3.22 13.05 3.94
N GLN A 171 3.97 13.38 2.88
CA GLN A 171 4.44 14.73 2.59
C GLN A 171 3.75 15.23 1.33
N LEU A 172 2.67 15.98 1.51
CA LEU A 172 1.84 16.44 0.41
C LEU A 172 2.25 17.85 -0.03
N THR A 173 2.55 17.97 -1.32
CA THR A 173 2.57 19.25 -2.03
C THR A 173 1.24 19.43 -2.76
N LYS A 174 0.89 20.67 -3.08
CA LYS A 174 -0.41 21.00 -3.69
C LYS A 174 -0.16 21.72 -4.99
N SER A 175 -0.83 21.31 -6.06
CA SER A 175 -0.87 22.16 -7.25
C SER A 175 -1.62 23.42 -6.86
N GLY A 176 -0.93 24.55 -6.75
CA GLY A 176 -1.59 25.84 -6.65
C GLY A 176 -2.42 26.04 -7.90
N ILE A 177 -3.73 25.82 -7.83
CA ILE A 177 -4.63 26.35 -8.85
C ILE A 177 -4.74 27.83 -8.52
N GLY A 178 -3.76 28.60 -9.00
CA GLY A 178 -3.86 30.03 -9.12
C GLY A 178 -4.58 30.33 -10.43
N GLU A 179 -5.91 30.49 -10.34
CA GLU A 179 -6.70 31.44 -11.11
C GLU A 179 -7.83 31.96 -10.21
#